data_AF-A0A252F2H5-F1
#
_entry.id   AF-A0A252F2H5-F1
#
_cell.length_a   1.000
_cell.length_b   1.000
_cell.length_c   1.000
_cell.angle_alpha   90.00
_cell.angle_beta   90.00
_cell.angle_gamma   90.00
#
_symmetry.space_group_name_H-M   'P 1'
#
loop_
_entity.id
_entity.type
_entity.pdbx_description
1 polymer ?
#
loop_
_entity_poly.entity_id
_entity_poly.type
_entity_poly.pdbx_seq_one_letter_code
_entity_poly.pdbx_strand_id
1 'polypeptide(L)'
;MGYSVKFQTEEKYKSISYGSNSIYNSACGPASLCNALQVLGIADISIPTMCQLAVSCGARVDGGTVMTTLLQSAAPKYHFTYRTTSKNAELLAHLNAGGVAILHNGSAYKLFSNSGHFVMAAAASGQTITVLDSYWYSGKYTASSIRRNYVSVVEKGVVKTSLTQCGKATIDRSPSYYLISREVISDTKNTEKDVEDMTESDVRKIIAAEAEAQAKKAVSNWATDAWNAAVSAGVLDGTAPQGNLTREQFTVVLRRLGLVGGSDTPSGWAADAWTAATDAGVLDGTNPHGIVTREMLAQVAFALGLLDVVQVDGGTMESHKSTE
;
A
#
# COMPACT_ATOMS: atom_id res chain seq x y z
N MET A 1 -2.96 -25.88 27.54
CA MET A 1 -1.83 -25.12 26.97
C MET A 1 -2.07 -23.66 27.30
N GLY A 2 -1.09 -22.99 27.90
CA GLY A 2 -1.14 -21.54 28.07
C GLY A 2 -0.76 -20.84 26.77
N TYR A 3 -1.33 -19.67 26.49
CA TYR A 3 -0.97 -18.85 25.33
C TYR A 3 -0.06 -17.72 25.78
N SER A 4 1.10 -17.57 25.13
CA SER A 4 1.89 -16.34 25.26
C SER A 4 1.31 -15.29 24.31
N VAL A 5 0.89 -14.15 24.84
CA VAL A 5 0.32 -13.07 24.00
C VAL A 5 1.39 -12.00 23.80
N LYS A 6 1.69 -11.70 22.54
CA LYS A 6 2.46 -10.51 22.16
C LYS A 6 1.56 -9.29 22.23
N PHE A 7 1.81 -8.43 23.22
CA PHE A 7 1.01 -7.25 23.48
C PHE A 7 1.57 -6.04 22.73
N GLN A 8 0.75 -5.40 21.91
CA GLN A 8 1.14 -4.08 21.38
C GLN A 8 1.19 -3.04 22.50
N THR A 9 0.43 -3.23 23.59
CA THR A 9 0.31 -2.29 24.71
C THR A 9 1.41 -2.42 25.76
N GLU A 10 2.56 -2.99 25.42
CA GLU A 10 3.74 -2.93 26.29
C GLU A 10 4.30 -1.49 26.35
N GLU A 11 4.76 -1.06 27.52
CA GLU A 11 5.24 0.32 27.75
C GLU A 11 6.33 0.73 26.75
N LYS A 12 7.25 -0.20 26.43
CA LYS A 12 8.33 0.01 25.46
C LYS A 12 7.85 0.39 24.07
N TYR A 13 6.59 0.11 23.72
CA TYR A 13 6.01 0.40 22.41
C TYR A 13 5.34 1.78 22.32
N LYS A 14 5.23 2.52 23.43
CA LYS A 14 4.67 3.88 23.40
C LYS A 14 5.52 4.86 22.61
N SER A 15 6.84 4.72 22.67
CA SER A 15 7.81 5.61 22.00
C SER A 15 8.24 5.12 20.62
N ILE A 16 7.83 3.93 20.19
CA ILE A 16 8.21 3.41 18.86
C ILE A 16 7.19 3.87 17.83
N SER A 17 7.62 4.74 16.91
CA SER A 17 6.80 5.27 15.82
C SER A 17 6.30 4.17 14.88
N TYR A 18 5.06 4.31 14.43
CA TYR A 18 4.38 3.45 13.48
C TYR A 18 3.33 4.26 12.67
N GLY A 19 3.80 4.87 11.56
CA GLY A 19 3.05 5.86 10.80
C GLY A 19 2.87 7.17 11.58
N SER A 20 1.67 7.73 11.58
CA SER A 20 1.27 8.91 12.37
C SER A 20 1.12 8.64 13.88
N ASN A 21 1.33 7.40 14.33
CA ASN A 21 1.05 6.91 15.68
C ASN A 21 2.23 6.10 16.23
N SER A 22 2.06 5.45 17.38
CA SER A 22 3.03 4.47 17.91
C SER A 22 2.54 3.04 17.77
N ILE A 23 3.46 2.07 17.89
CA ILE A 23 3.12 0.64 17.93
C ILE A 23 2.01 0.38 18.97
N TYR A 24 2.13 1.01 20.15
CA TYR A 24 1.16 0.88 21.24
C TYR A 24 -0.29 1.12 20.80
N ASN A 25 -0.53 2.16 20.00
CA ASN A 25 -1.88 2.59 19.63
C ASN A 25 -2.35 2.08 18.26
N SER A 26 -1.50 1.43 17.48
CA SER A 26 -1.80 1.20 16.06
C SER A 26 -1.38 -0.16 15.48
N ALA A 27 -0.71 -1.02 16.25
CA ALA A 27 -0.15 -2.26 15.72
C ALA A 27 -1.04 -3.51 15.85
N CYS A 28 -2.37 -3.37 15.96
CA CYS A 28 -3.24 -4.54 16.18
C CYS A 28 -3.19 -5.57 15.05
N GLY A 29 -3.02 -5.13 13.80
CA GLY A 29 -2.80 -6.02 12.66
C GLY A 29 -1.49 -6.81 12.78
N PRO A 30 -0.32 -6.15 12.80
CA PRO A 30 0.98 -6.80 12.98
C PRO A 30 1.04 -7.70 14.22
N ALA A 31 0.53 -7.24 15.36
CA ALA A 31 0.53 -8.02 16.59
C ALA A 31 -0.37 -9.25 16.50
N SER A 32 -1.54 -9.17 15.85
CA SER A 32 -2.40 -10.33 15.60
C SER A 32 -1.72 -11.37 14.73
N LEU A 33 -0.96 -10.95 13.71
CA LEU A 33 -0.19 -11.87 12.87
C LEU A 33 0.98 -12.49 13.64
N CYS A 34 1.74 -11.73 14.44
CA CYS A 34 2.78 -12.30 15.29
C CYS A 34 2.21 -13.38 16.23
N ASN A 35 1.05 -13.13 16.85
CA ASN A 35 0.37 -14.11 17.70
C ASN A 35 -0.06 -15.35 16.90
N ALA A 36 -0.58 -15.16 15.67
CA ALA A 36 -0.98 -16.26 14.80
C ALA A 36 0.21 -17.17 14.44
N LEU A 37 1.34 -16.59 14.04
CA LEU A 37 2.56 -17.34 13.71
C LEU A 37 3.13 -18.08 14.91
N GLN A 38 3.10 -17.46 16.10
CA GLN A 38 3.58 -18.09 17.32
C GLN A 38 2.68 -19.27 17.74
N VAL A 39 1.35 -19.11 17.70
CA VAL A 39 0.41 -20.20 18.04
C VAL A 39 0.49 -21.33 17.03
N LEU A 40 0.67 -21.00 15.76
CA LEU A 40 0.96 -22.01 14.73
C LEU A 40 2.38 -22.55 14.86
N GLY A 41 3.24 -22.15 15.81
CA GLY A 41 4.62 -22.64 15.93
C GLY A 41 5.44 -22.46 14.64
N ILE A 42 5.11 -21.43 13.84
CA ILE A 42 5.80 -21.11 12.59
C ILE A 42 6.99 -20.21 12.86
N ALA A 43 6.79 -19.15 13.66
CA ALA A 43 7.84 -18.21 13.98
C ALA A 43 7.51 -17.39 15.23
N ASP A 44 8.53 -17.04 16.02
CA ASP A 44 8.42 -16.12 17.16
C ASP A 44 8.93 -14.72 16.79
N ILE A 45 8.12 -13.96 16.05
CA ILE A 45 8.53 -12.66 15.49
C ILE A 45 8.17 -11.50 16.44
N SER A 46 9.05 -10.49 16.52
CA SER A 46 8.78 -9.27 17.28
C SER A 46 7.71 -8.39 16.60
N ILE A 47 6.89 -7.68 17.37
CA ILE A 47 5.91 -6.73 16.81
C ILE A 47 6.60 -5.64 15.95
N PRO A 48 7.74 -5.03 16.37
CA PRO A 48 8.48 -4.08 15.52
C PRO A 48 8.88 -4.64 14.15
N THR A 49 9.36 -5.89 14.09
CA THR A 49 9.73 -6.55 12.82
C THR A 49 8.51 -6.67 11.89
N MET A 50 7.35 -7.06 12.42
CA MET A 50 6.13 -7.17 11.63
C MET A 50 5.56 -5.80 11.23
N CYS A 51 5.71 -4.78 12.09
CA CYS A 51 5.39 -3.40 11.74
C CYS A 51 6.27 -2.86 10.62
N GLN A 52 7.57 -3.17 10.62
CA GLN A 52 8.47 -2.81 9.52
C GLN A 52 8.04 -3.48 8.21
N LEU A 53 7.68 -4.77 8.25
CA LEU A 53 7.12 -5.46 7.09
C LEU A 53 5.84 -4.77 6.60
N ALA A 54 4.93 -4.40 7.50
CA ALA A 54 3.70 -3.71 7.15
C ALA A 54 3.96 -2.35 6.48
N VAL A 55 4.99 -1.61 6.91
CA VAL A 55 5.40 -0.36 6.25
C VAL A 55 6.03 -0.65 4.88
N SER A 56 6.96 -1.60 4.79
CA SER A 56 7.71 -1.87 3.55
C SER A 56 6.82 -2.39 2.42
N CYS A 57 5.79 -3.19 2.73
CA CYS A 57 4.83 -3.69 1.74
C CYS A 57 3.63 -2.76 1.50
N GLY A 58 3.59 -1.58 2.13
CA GLY A 58 2.47 -0.64 1.98
C GLY A 58 1.17 -1.08 2.66
N ALA A 59 1.21 -2.06 3.57
CA ALA A 59 0.04 -2.47 4.36
C ALA A 59 -0.32 -1.49 5.47
N ARG A 60 0.62 -0.63 5.92
CA ARG A 60 0.33 0.40 6.92
C ARG A 60 -0.51 1.52 6.31
N VAL A 61 -1.69 1.76 6.88
CA VAL A 61 -2.57 2.90 6.59
C VAL A 61 -2.80 3.75 7.84
N ASP A 62 -3.35 4.95 7.68
CA ASP A 62 -3.65 5.81 8.83
C ASP A 62 -4.55 5.10 9.84
N GLY A 63 -4.10 5.03 11.09
CA GLY A 63 -4.80 4.34 12.18
C GLY A 63 -4.97 2.81 12.04
N GLY A 64 -4.48 2.14 10.98
CA GLY A 64 -4.78 0.71 10.76
C GLY A 64 -3.79 -0.09 9.92
N THR A 65 -4.25 -1.22 9.39
CA THR A 65 -3.47 -2.14 8.54
C THR A 65 -4.37 -2.75 7.49
N VAL A 66 -3.95 -2.71 6.23
CA VAL A 66 -4.54 -3.49 5.13
C VAL A 66 -4.03 -4.92 5.27
N MET A 67 -4.79 -5.74 6.00
CA MET A 67 -4.36 -7.08 6.41
C MET A 67 -4.08 -8.01 5.22
N THR A 68 -4.81 -7.89 4.11
CA THR A 68 -4.54 -8.67 2.89
C THR A 68 -3.15 -8.41 2.35
N THR A 69 -2.71 -7.15 2.26
CA THR A 69 -1.37 -6.77 1.80
C THR A 69 -0.28 -7.30 2.74
N LEU A 70 -0.50 -7.21 4.05
CA LEU A 70 0.44 -7.74 5.04
C LEU A 70 0.57 -9.27 4.92
N LEU A 71 -0.56 -9.99 4.82
CA LEU A 71 -0.56 -11.44 4.68
C LEU A 71 0.06 -11.88 3.35
N GLN A 72 -0.21 -11.17 2.26
CA GLN A 72 0.39 -11.46 0.95
C GLN A 72 1.91 -11.36 0.98
N SER A 73 2.46 -10.40 1.73
CA SER A 73 3.90 -10.24 1.89
C SER A 73 4.51 -11.22 2.91
N ALA A 74 3.78 -11.52 3.99
CA ALA A 74 4.26 -12.38 5.07
C ALA A 74 4.16 -13.89 4.75
N ALA A 75 3.14 -14.32 4.00
CA ALA A 75 2.90 -15.72 3.66
C ALA A 75 4.11 -16.44 3.05
N PRO A 76 4.73 -15.93 1.95
CA PRO A 76 5.91 -16.58 1.37
C PRO A 76 7.14 -16.49 2.28
N LYS A 77 7.26 -15.45 3.11
CA LYS A 77 8.40 -15.26 4.03
C LYS A 77 8.37 -16.24 5.21
N TYR A 78 7.18 -16.58 5.70
CA TYR A 78 7.00 -17.42 6.88
C TYR A 78 6.32 -18.76 6.56
N HIS A 79 6.24 -19.15 5.28
CA HIS A 79 5.74 -20.45 4.82
C HIS A 79 4.38 -20.84 5.40
N PHE A 80 3.40 -19.94 5.25
CA PHE A 80 2.01 -20.18 5.65
C PHE A 80 1.04 -19.88 4.52
N THR A 81 -0.11 -20.55 4.56
CA THR A 81 -1.21 -20.26 3.65
C THR A 81 -2.28 -19.46 4.36
N TYR A 82 -3.00 -18.63 3.59
CA TYR A 82 -4.17 -17.95 4.12
C TYR A 82 -5.30 -17.86 3.08
N ARG A 83 -6.53 -17.73 3.58
CA ARG A 83 -7.70 -17.34 2.79
C ARG A 83 -8.60 -16.43 3.62
N THR A 84 -9.54 -15.76 2.97
CA THR A 84 -10.47 -14.85 3.64
C THR A 84 -11.90 -15.35 3.57
N THR A 85 -12.71 -15.01 4.56
CA THR A 85 -14.15 -15.34 4.58
C THR A 85 -14.90 -14.43 5.54
N SER A 86 -16.22 -14.40 5.42
CA SER A 86 -17.15 -13.79 6.38
C SER A 86 -18.14 -14.79 6.97
N LYS A 87 -17.91 -16.10 6.76
CA LYS A 87 -18.82 -17.14 7.24
C LYS A 87 -18.30 -17.75 8.55
N ASN A 88 -19.11 -17.68 9.59
CA ASN A 88 -18.81 -18.30 10.90
C ASN A 88 -18.54 -19.81 10.79
N ALA A 89 -19.24 -20.51 9.91
CA ALA A 89 -19.05 -21.94 9.71
C ALA A 89 -17.63 -22.26 9.19
N GLU A 90 -17.10 -21.43 8.29
CA GLU A 90 -15.74 -21.60 7.76
C GLU A 90 -14.67 -21.25 8.80
N LEU A 91 -14.91 -20.23 9.65
CA LEU A 91 -14.07 -19.94 10.80
C LEU A 91 -14.01 -21.13 11.77
N LEU A 92 -15.17 -21.67 12.16
CA LEU A 92 -15.24 -22.80 13.08
C LEU A 92 -14.54 -24.04 12.53
N ALA A 93 -14.81 -24.39 11.28
CA ALA A 93 -14.18 -25.53 10.62
C ALA A 93 -12.66 -25.37 10.57
N HIS A 94 -12.17 -24.16 10.28
CA HIS A 94 -10.74 -23.87 10.21
C HIS A 94 -10.04 -23.99 11.57
N LEU A 95 -10.66 -23.47 12.64
CA LEU A 95 -10.13 -23.58 13.99
C LEU A 95 -10.12 -25.03 14.48
N ASN A 96 -11.16 -25.82 14.17
CA ASN A 96 -11.22 -27.24 14.51
C ASN A 96 -10.17 -28.07 13.75
N ALA A 97 -9.76 -27.63 12.56
CA ALA A 97 -8.69 -28.25 11.79
C ALA A 97 -7.27 -27.88 12.29
N GLY A 98 -7.16 -27.13 13.39
CA GLY A 98 -5.88 -26.70 13.96
C GLY A 98 -5.29 -25.45 13.29
N GLY A 99 -6.04 -24.79 12.40
CA GLY A 99 -5.69 -23.46 11.90
C GLY A 99 -6.01 -22.37 12.92
N VAL A 100 -5.51 -21.16 12.68
CA VAL A 100 -5.85 -19.95 13.45
C VAL A 100 -6.52 -18.92 12.54
N ALA A 101 -7.10 -17.87 13.11
CA ALA A 101 -7.67 -16.79 12.33
C ALA A 101 -7.41 -15.42 12.92
N ILE A 102 -7.25 -14.40 12.07
CA ILE A 102 -7.34 -13.01 12.50
C ILE A 102 -8.77 -12.52 12.25
N LEU A 103 -9.41 -11.96 13.27
CA LEU A 103 -10.76 -11.41 13.23
C LEU A 103 -10.69 -9.90 13.06
N HIS A 104 -11.43 -9.37 12.08
CA HIS A 104 -11.53 -7.94 11.82
C HIS A 104 -12.75 -7.37 12.57
N ASN A 105 -12.56 -7.01 13.84
CA ASN A 105 -13.60 -6.37 14.63
C ASN A 105 -13.96 -5.01 14.02
N GLY A 106 -15.26 -4.78 13.80
CA GLY A 106 -15.78 -3.49 13.39
C GLY A 106 -16.37 -2.69 14.53
N SER A 107 -17.16 -1.69 14.17
CA SER A 107 -17.71 -0.70 15.10
C SER A 107 -19.18 -0.91 15.41
N ALA A 108 -19.88 -1.80 14.71
CA ALA A 108 -21.32 -2.01 14.90
C ALA A 108 -21.65 -2.66 16.26
N TYR A 109 -20.90 -3.70 16.65
CA TYR A 109 -21.22 -4.49 17.85
C TYR A 109 -20.28 -4.25 19.05
N LYS A 110 -19.05 -3.78 18.78
CA LYS A 110 -18.07 -3.29 19.77
C LYS A 110 -17.62 -4.28 20.86
N LEU A 111 -17.56 -5.56 20.51
CA LEU A 111 -17.17 -6.63 21.43
C LEU A 111 -15.70 -6.52 21.84
N PHE A 112 -14.77 -6.46 20.87
CA PHE A 112 -13.33 -6.44 21.16
C PHE A 112 -12.75 -5.03 21.27
N SER A 113 -13.37 -4.04 20.61
CA SER A 113 -12.99 -2.62 20.67
C SER A 113 -14.19 -1.73 20.36
N ASN A 114 -14.11 -0.42 20.65
CA ASN A 114 -15.16 0.54 20.29
C ASN A 114 -15.07 0.98 18.81
N SER A 115 -13.96 0.68 18.15
CA SER A 115 -13.63 1.01 16.76
C SER A 115 -13.05 -0.21 16.04
N GLY A 116 -12.55 -0.02 14.82
CA GLY A 116 -11.84 -1.07 14.08
C GLY A 116 -10.70 -1.67 14.91
N HIS A 117 -10.59 -3.01 14.92
CA HIS A 117 -9.57 -3.72 15.69
C HIS A 117 -9.29 -5.10 15.09
N PHE A 118 -8.07 -5.60 15.26
CA PHE A 118 -7.70 -6.97 14.92
C PHE A 118 -7.39 -7.76 16.19
N VAL A 119 -7.96 -8.95 16.29
CA VAL A 119 -7.66 -9.95 17.34
C VAL A 119 -7.43 -11.31 16.69
N MET A 120 -6.75 -12.22 17.38
CA MET A 120 -6.41 -13.54 16.83
C MET A 120 -7.23 -14.64 17.52
N ALA A 121 -8.04 -15.40 16.78
CA ALA A 121 -8.70 -16.60 17.27
C ALA A 121 -7.77 -17.81 17.15
N ALA A 122 -7.41 -18.39 18.30
CA ALA A 122 -6.41 -19.45 18.40
C ALA A 122 -6.98 -20.88 18.32
N ALA A 123 -8.20 -21.08 18.82
CA ALA A 123 -8.82 -22.40 18.90
C ALA A 123 -10.32 -22.30 19.09
N ALA A 124 -11.02 -23.38 18.76
CA ALA A 124 -12.42 -23.58 19.08
C ALA A 124 -12.60 -24.81 19.99
N SER A 125 -13.55 -24.73 20.92
CA SER A 125 -14.06 -25.86 21.69
C SER A 125 -15.58 -25.80 21.64
N GLY A 126 -16.16 -26.64 20.77
CA GLY A 126 -17.56 -26.48 20.35
C GLY A 126 -17.77 -25.07 19.78
N GLN A 127 -18.75 -24.33 20.33
CA GLN A 127 -19.06 -22.97 19.91
C GLN A 127 -18.26 -21.89 20.66
N THR A 128 -17.34 -22.26 21.55
CA THR A 128 -16.52 -21.32 22.31
C THR A 128 -15.19 -21.11 21.60
N ILE A 129 -14.86 -19.87 21.29
CA ILE A 129 -13.64 -19.44 20.61
C ILE A 129 -12.69 -18.83 21.63
N THR A 130 -11.44 -19.30 21.66
CA THR A 130 -10.36 -18.67 22.40
C THR A 130 -9.72 -17.59 21.51
N VAL A 131 -9.66 -16.36 22.01
CA VAL A 131 -9.17 -15.18 21.29
C VAL A 131 -8.03 -14.53 22.08
N LEU A 132 -6.95 -14.20 21.39
CA LEU A 132 -5.81 -13.45 21.89
C LEU A 132 -5.95 -12.00 21.38
N ASP A 133 -5.95 -11.06 22.33
CA ASP A 133 -6.13 -9.64 22.08
C ASP A 133 -4.87 -8.88 22.50
N SER A 134 -4.10 -8.48 21.49
CA SER A 134 -2.85 -7.75 21.68
C SER A 134 -3.05 -6.35 22.26
N TYR A 135 -4.23 -5.76 22.10
CA TYR A 135 -4.55 -4.42 22.58
C TYR A 135 -5.20 -4.47 23.97
N TRP A 136 -4.43 -4.91 24.96
CA TRP A 136 -4.94 -5.14 26.31
C TRP A 136 -4.72 -3.95 27.24
N TYR A 137 -5.73 -3.63 28.06
CA TYR A 137 -5.63 -2.71 29.19
C TYR A 137 -6.56 -3.16 30.32
N SER A 138 -6.26 -2.76 31.56
CA SER A 138 -7.06 -3.13 32.72
C SER A 138 -8.51 -2.65 32.56
N GLY A 139 -9.47 -3.52 32.88
CA GLY A 139 -10.90 -3.21 32.76
C GLY A 139 -11.47 -3.23 31.33
N LYS A 140 -10.67 -3.53 30.29
CA LYS A 140 -11.13 -3.54 28.89
C LYS A 140 -12.43 -4.33 28.68
N TYR A 141 -12.48 -5.54 29.22
CA TYR A 141 -13.62 -6.46 29.07
C TYR A 141 -14.70 -6.32 30.14
N THR A 142 -14.52 -5.42 31.10
CA THR A 142 -15.57 -5.04 32.07
C THR A 142 -16.20 -3.68 31.76
N ALA A 143 -15.64 -2.92 30.81
CA ALA A 143 -16.04 -1.55 30.48
C ALA A 143 -17.47 -1.40 29.93
N SER A 144 -18.09 -2.44 29.38
CA SER A 144 -19.46 -2.37 28.84
C SER A 144 -20.26 -3.62 29.15
N SER A 145 -21.59 -3.51 29.11
CA SER A 145 -22.50 -4.64 29.33
C SER A 145 -22.28 -5.76 28.32
N ILE A 146 -22.09 -5.44 27.04
CA ILE A 146 -21.80 -6.42 25.98
C ILE A 146 -20.54 -7.21 26.31
N ARG A 147 -19.46 -6.54 26.72
CA ARG A 147 -18.21 -7.23 27.06
C ARG A 147 -18.33 -8.09 28.31
N ARG A 148 -18.97 -7.56 29.37
CA ARG A 148 -19.22 -8.31 30.61
C ARG A 148 -20.07 -9.56 30.40
N ASN A 149 -21.08 -9.46 29.54
CA ASN A 149 -22.05 -10.53 29.34
C ASN A 149 -21.55 -11.62 28.38
N TYR A 150 -20.65 -11.28 27.46
CA TYR A 150 -20.30 -12.16 26.34
C TYR A 150 -18.81 -12.48 26.19
N VAL A 151 -17.95 -11.93 27.06
CA VAL A 151 -16.52 -12.25 27.06
C VAL A 151 -16.10 -12.72 28.45
N SER A 152 -15.48 -13.89 28.51
CA SER A 152 -14.85 -14.42 29.71
C SER A 152 -13.34 -14.27 29.59
N VAL A 153 -12.73 -13.52 30.50
CA VAL A 153 -11.27 -13.39 30.57
C VAL A 153 -10.70 -14.65 31.21
N VAL A 154 -9.78 -15.33 30.50
CA VAL A 154 -9.08 -16.51 31.02
C VAL A 154 -7.81 -16.06 31.74
N GLU A 155 -7.05 -15.20 31.08
CA GLU A 155 -5.85 -14.56 31.61
C GLU A 155 -5.60 -13.25 30.83
N LYS A 156 -4.54 -12.52 31.16
CA LYS A 156 -4.21 -11.27 30.47
C LYS A 156 -4.09 -11.53 28.97
N GLY A 157 -4.90 -10.83 28.16
CA GLY A 157 -4.86 -10.96 26.70
C GLY A 157 -5.59 -12.17 26.13
N VAL A 158 -5.97 -13.15 26.94
CA VAL A 158 -6.63 -14.37 26.48
C VAL A 158 -8.07 -14.36 26.96
N VAL A 159 -9.00 -14.35 26.01
CA VAL A 159 -10.44 -14.32 26.30
C VAL A 159 -11.16 -15.44 25.59
N LYS A 160 -12.31 -15.82 26.12
CA LYS A 160 -13.26 -16.74 25.50
C LYS A 160 -14.56 -16.02 25.19
N THR A 161 -15.09 -16.26 24.00
CA THR A 161 -16.42 -15.78 23.59
C THR A 161 -17.05 -16.80 22.64
N SER A 162 -18.33 -16.67 22.32
CA SER A 162 -18.97 -17.63 21.40
C SER A 162 -18.74 -17.26 19.93
N LEU A 163 -18.82 -18.26 19.05
CA LEU A 163 -18.74 -18.08 17.61
C LEU A 163 -19.77 -17.04 17.10
N THR A 164 -20.98 -17.05 17.66
CA THR A 164 -22.01 -16.06 17.37
C THR A 164 -21.55 -14.65 17.68
N GLN A 165 -20.83 -14.47 18.80
CA GLN A 165 -20.33 -13.17 19.22
C GLN A 165 -19.15 -12.71 18.36
N CYS A 166 -18.28 -13.62 17.92
CA CYS A 166 -17.29 -13.34 16.88
C CYS A 166 -17.95 -12.87 15.57
N GLY A 167 -19.05 -13.51 15.15
CA GLY A 167 -19.86 -13.08 14.00
C GLY A 167 -20.37 -11.66 14.16
N LYS A 168 -21.02 -11.35 15.28
CA LYS A 168 -21.53 -10.01 15.57
C LYS A 168 -20.42 -8.96 15.64
N ALA A 169 -19.29 -9.29 16.25
CA ALA A 169 -18.13 -8.39 16.38
C ALA A 169 -17.54 -7.97 15.03
N THR A 170 -17.74 -8.78 13.99
CA THR A 170 -17.14 -8.61 12.65
C THR A 170 -18.18 -8.36 11.56
N ILE A 171 -19.44 -8.12 11.93
CA ILE A 171 -20.59 -8.06 11.02
C ILE A 171 -20.50 -6.93 9.98
N ASP A 172 -19.86 -5.82 10.34
CA ASP A 172 -19.65 -4.64 9.50
C ASP A 172 -18.26 -4.62 8.84
N ARG A 173 -17.65 -5.80 8.65
CA ARG A 173 -16.34 -5.97 8.00
C ARG A 173 -16.40 -7.09 6.97
N SER A 174 -15.85 -6.80 5.80
CA SER A 174 -15.66 -7.76 4.70
C SER A 174 -14.23 -7.61 4.15
N PRO A 175 -13.38 -8.65 4.25
CA PRO A 175 -13.65 -9.93 4.92
C PRO A 175 -13.70 -9.76 6.46
N SER A 176 -14.44 -10.66 7.11
CA SER A 176 -14.54 -10.71 8.58
C SER A 176 -13.35 -11.47 9.20
N TYR A 177 -12.89 -12.51 8.51
CA TYR A 177 -11.87 -13.46 8.98
C TYR A 177 -10.77 -13.66 7.95
N TYR A 178 -9.54 -13.73 8.45
CA TYR A 178 -8.35 -14.15 7.72
C TYR A 178 -7.90 -15.49 8.31
N LEU A 179 -8.18 -16.57 7.60
CA LEU A 179 -7.93 -17.94 8.05
C LEU A 179 -6.50 -18.32 7.66
N ILE A 180 -5.66 -18.67 8.63
CA ILE A 180 -4.22 -18.92 8.47
C ILE A 180 -3.90 -20.37 8.85
N SER A 181 -3.12 -21.05 8.02
CA SER A 181 -2.65 -22.43 8.24
C SER A 181 -1.16 -22.54 7.99
N ARG A 182 -0.52 -23.51 8.63
CA ARG A 182 0.80 -23.99 8.19
C ARG A 182 0.73 -24.45 6.73
N GLU A 183 1.79 -24.26 5.96
CA GLU A 183 1.94 -24.98 4.70
C GLU A 183 2.08 -26.48 4.97
N VAL A 184 1.42 -27.30 4.15
CA VAL A 184 1.60 -28.74 4.18
C VAL A 184 2.84 -29.06 3.35
N ILE A 185 3.98 -29.22 3.99
CA ILE A 185 5.18 -29.74 3.35
C ILE A 185 5.03 -31.27 3.32
N SER A 186 4.86 -31.86 2.14
CA SER A 186 4.88 -33.32 1.97
C SER A 186 6.29 -33.83 2.24
N ASP A 187 6.41 -34.75 3.20
CA ASP A 187 7.68 -35.26 3.75
C ASP A 187 8.72 -35.67 2.69
N THR A 188 9.88 -34.99 2.72
CA THR A 188 11.18 -35.66 2.53
C THR A 188 12.18 -35.09 3.53
N LYS A 189 12.33 -35.81 4.65
CA LYS A 189 13.42 -35.85 5.66
C LYS A 189 14.05 -34.55 6.17
N ASN A 190 13.80 -34.30 7.47
CA ASN A 190 14.66 -33.84 8.58
C ASN A 190 15.71 -32.75 8.33
N THR A 191 15.65 -31.66 9.12
CA THR A 191 16.23 -31.56 10.48
C THR A 191 15.81 -30.23 11.11
N GLU A 192 15.75 -30.18 12.44
CA GLU A 192 15.74 -28.94 13.22
C GLU A 192 16.67 -27.90 12.58
N LYS A 193 16.11 -26.75 12.19
CA LYS A 193 16.89 -25.55 11.92
C LYS A 193 16.37 -24.48 12.87
N ASP A 194 17.20 -24.17 13.86
CA ASP A 194 17.29 -22.81 14.36
C ASP A 194 17.38 -21.89 13.14
N VAL A 195 16.32 -21.09 12.93
CA VAL A 195 16.35 -20.04 11.93
C VAL A 195 17.17 -18.91 12.56
N GLU A 196 18.48 -19.01 12.43
CA GLU A 196 19.36 -17.87 12.66
C GLU A 196 18.89 -16.71 11.79
N ASP A 197 18.86 -15.54 12.41
CA ASP A 197 18.48 -14.27 11.80
C ASP A 197 19.21 -14.10 10.46
N MET A 198 18.47 -13.93 9.36
CA MET A 198 19.06 -13.84 8.03
C MET A 198 20.11 -12.73 8.02
N THR A 199 21.32 -13.07 7.60
CA THR A 199 22.39 -12.08 7.51
C THR A 199 22.02 -10.98 6.52
N GLU A 200 22.51 -9.76 6.74
CA GLU A 200 22.29 -8.63 5.82
C GLU A 200 22.68 -8.98 4.37
N SER A 201 23.65 -9.89 4.19
CA SER A 201 24.04 -10.45 2.90
C SER A 201 22.91 -11.18 2.18
N ASP A 202 22.12 -12.00 2.90
CA ASP A 202 21.06 -12.80 2.28
C ASP A 202 19.83 -11.95 1.97
N VAL A 203 19.59 -10.92 2.80
CA VAL A 203 18.61 -9.87 2.51
C VAL A 203 19.02 -9.09 1.25
N ARG A 204 20.29 -8.72 1.11
CA ARG A 204 20.79 -8.03 -0.10
C ARG A 204 20.65 -8.89 -1.36
N LYS A 205 20.87 -10.21 -1.28
CA LYS A 205 20.68 -11.14 -2.41
C LYS A 205 19.21 -11.24 -2.84
N ILE A 206 18.28 -11.28 -1.89
CA ILE A 206 16.84 -11.34 -2.20
C ILE A 206 16.35 -10.01 -2.79
N ILE A 207 16.78 -8.88 -2.22
CA ILE A 207 16.46 -7.56 -2.78
C ILE A 207 17.01 -7.43 -4.21
N ALA A 208 18.23 -7.90 -4.47
CA ALA A 208 18.80 -7.91 -5.81
C ALA A 208 18.00 -8.81 -6.77
N ALA A 209 17.63 -10.02 -6.34
CA ALA A 209 16.82 -10.94 -7.14
C ALA A 209 15.41 -10.40 -7.44
N GLU A 210 14.76 -9.76 -6.47
CA GLU A 210 13.46 -9.11 -6.65
C GLU A 210 13.55 -7.88 -7.55
N ALA A 211 14.59 -7.06 -7.40
CA ALA A 211 14.85 -5.92 -8.27
C ALA A 211 15.09 -6.37 -9.73
N GLU A 212 15.85 -7.44 -9.93
CA GLU A 212 16.05 -8.04 -11.25
C GLU A 212 14.76 -8.63 -11.83
N ALA A 213 13.95 -9.33 -11.03
CA ALA A 213 12.68 -9.88 -11.48
C ALA A 213 11.67 -8.77 -11.84
N GLN A 214 11.66 -7.68 -11.07
CA GLN A 214 10.82 -6.51 -11.33
C GLN A 214 11.28 -5.74 -12.58
N ALA A 215 12.59 -5.58 -12.77
CA ALA A 215 13.15 -4.94 -13.96
C ALA A 215 12.81 -5.71 -15.25
N LYS A 216 12.61 -7.03 -15.16
CA LYS A 216 12.23 -7.91 -16.28
C LYS A 216 10.72 -7.96 -16.55
N LYS A 217 9.87 -7.31 -15.75
CA LYS A 217 8.43 -7.29 -16.01
C LYS A 217 8.14 -6.51 -17.29
N ALA A 218 7.34 -7.12 -18.17
CA ALA A 218 6.86 -6.47 -19.37
C ALA A 218 5.91 -5.30 -19.04
N VAL A 219 5.78 -4.37 -19.98
CA VAL A 219 4.78 -3.30 -19.89
C VAL A 219 3.38 -3.91 -19.86
N SER A 220 2.52 -3.43 -18.96
CA SER A 220 1.11 -3.86 -18.91
C SER A 220 0.37 -3.39 -20.15
N ASN A 221 -0.52 -4.22 -20.70
CA ASN A 221 -1.26 -3.94 -21.94
C ASN A 221 -1.97 -2.57 -21.96
N TRP A 222 -2.49 -2.11 -20.83
CA TRP A 222 -3.20 -0.82 -20.74
C TRP A 222 -2.27 0.39 -20.87
N ALA A 223 -0.98 0.22 -20.60
CA ALA A 223 0.01 1.30 -20.58
C ALA A 223 0.94 1.27 -21.80
N THR A 224 0.82 0.26 -22.68
CA THR A 224 1.75 0.01 -23.79
C THR A 224 1.95 1.23 -24.69
N ASP A 225 0.87 1.84 -25.15
CA ASP A 225 0.95 2.98 -26.07
C ASP A 225 1.60 4.21 -25.41
N ALA A 226 1.16 4.54 -24.19
CA ALA A 226 1.69 5.67 -23.43
C ALA A 226 3.17 5.46 -23.05
N TRP A 227 3.55 4.24 -22.67
CA TRP A 227 4.93 3.86 -22.37
C TRP A 227 5.83 4.03 -23.59
N ASN A 228 5.43 3.47 -24.73
CA ASN A 228 6.21 3.56 -25.96
C ASN A 228 6.38 5.01 -26.42
N ALA A 229 5.34 5.84 -26.29
CA ALA A 229 5.42 7.26 -26.58
C ALA A 229 6.40 8.00 -25.64
N ALA A 230 6.33 7.74 -24.33
CA ALA A 230 7.21 8.37 -23.35
C ALA A 230 8.68 7.99 -23.52
N VAL A 231 8.96 6.72 -23.87
CA VAL A 231 10.32 6.25 -24.18
C VAL A 231 10.83 6.86 -25.48
N SER A 232 9.99 6.89 -26.52
CA SER A 232 10.35 7.49 -27.82
C SER A 232 10.64 9.00 -27.70
N ALA A 233 9.93 9.69 -26.81
CA ALA A 233 10.15 11.09 -26.49
C ALA A 233 11.35 11.34 -25.56
N GLY A 234 12.07 10.29 -25.11
CA GLY A 234 13.20 10.41 -24.19
C GLY A 234 12.81 10.83 -22.76
N VAL A 235 11.52 10.82 -22.43
CA VAL A 235 11.01 11.17 -21.09
C VAL A 235 11.40 10.06 -20.11
N LEU A 236 11.21 8.80 -20.51
CA LEU A 236 11.58 7.59 -19.78
C LEU A 236 12.68 6.81 -20.52
N ASP A 237 13.46 6.01 -19.78
CA ASP A 237 14.64 5.30 -20.30
C ASP A 237 14.35 3.90 -20.87
N GLY A 238 13.09 3.44 -20.82
CA GLY A 238 12.67 2.14 -21.33
C GLY A 238 12.89 0.97 -20.38
N THR A 239 13.30 1.21 -19.13
CA THR A 239 13.55 0.16 -18.14
C THR A 239 12.48 0.11 -17.04
N ALA A 240 12.30 -1.07 -16.43
CA ALA A 240 11.45 -1.28 -15.25
C ALA A 240 10.04 -0.64 -15.34
N PRO A 241 9.20 -0.99 -16.33
CA PRO A 241 7.93 -0.31 -16.58
C PRO A 241 6.89 -0.43 -15.47
N GLN A 242 7.07 -1.40 -14.58
CA GLN A 242 6.23 -1.58 -13.40
C GLN A 242 6.98 -1.21 -12.10
N GLY A 243 8.16 -0.59 -12.19
CA GLY A 243 8.97 -0.20 -11.05
C GLY A 243 8.39 0.99 -10.28
N ASN A 244 8.77 1.12 -9.01
CA ASN A 244 8.41 2.27 -8.20
C ASN A 244 9.21 3.50 -8.65
N LEU A 245 8.55 4.64 -8.83
CA LEU A 245 9.18 5.92 -9.15
C LEU A 245 9.40 6.73 -7.86
N THR A 246 10.65 7.10 -7.55
CA THR A 246 10.93 7.98 -6.40
C THR A 246 10.51 9.43 -6.67
N ARG A 247 10.33 10.24 -5.62
CA ARG A 247 9.96 11.67 -5.78
C ARG A 247 11.05 12.47 -6.50
N GLU A 248 12.31 12.11 -6.32
CA GLU A 248 13.45 12.70 -7.04
C GLU A 248 13.40 12.34 -8.53
N GLN A 249 13.19 11.05 -8.85
CA GLN A 249 13.04 10.60 -10.23
C GLN A 249 11.83 11.24 -10.90
N PHE A 250 10.69 11.34 -10.21
CA PHE A 250 9.51 12.04 -10.69
C PHE A 250 9.81 13.52 -10.98
N THR A 251 10.57 14.19 -10.12
CA THR A 251 10.97 15.59 -10.33
C THR A 251 11.87 15.74 -11.57
N VAL A 252 12.76 14.79 -11.83
CA VAL A 252 13.57 14.77 -13.08
C VAL A 252 12.69 14.55 -14.31
N VAL A 253 11.70 13.65 -14.23
CA VAL A 253 10.71 13.45 -15.31
C VAL A 253 9.92 14.73 -15.56
N LEU A 254 9.43 15.40 -14.52
CA LEU A 254 8.74 16.69 -14.65
C LEU A 254 9.64 17.77 -15.28
N ARG A 255 10.93 17.79 -14.95
CA ARG A 255 11.90 18.71 -15.56
C ARG A 255 12.14 18.40 -17.04
N ARG A 256 12.24 17.12 -17.42
CA ARG A 256 12.33 16.71 -18.84
C ARG A 256 11.08 17.09 -19.63
N LEU A 257 9.92 17.09 -18.98
CA LEU A 257 8.66 17.57 -19.54
C LEU A 257 8.51 19.10 -19.52
N GLY A 258 9.49 19.85 -18.98
CA GLY A 258 9.43 21.30 -18.87
C GLY A 258 8.41 21.82 -17.85
N LEU A 259 7.88 20.95 -16.96
CA LEU A 259 6.83 21.31 -16.00
C LEU A 259 7.39 21.92 -14.71
N VAL A 260 8.68 21.73 -14.42
CA VAL A 260 9.37 22.30 -13.25
C VAL A 260 10.81 22.65 -13.59
N GLY A 261 11.32 23.77 -13.04
CA GLY A 261 12.73 24.15 -13.17
C GLY A 261 13.18 24.48 -14.60
N GLY A 262 12.27 24.98 -15.44
CA GLY A 262 12.63 25.65 -16.69
C GLY A 262 13.58 26.81 -16.40
N SER A 263 14.57 27.01 -17.27
CA SER A 263 15.42 28.20 -17.24
C SER A 263 14.60 29.38 -17.74
N ASP A 264 14.57 30.48 -16.98
CA ASP A 264 14.04 31.78 -17.47
C ASP A 264 14.98 32.42 -18.50
N THR A 265 16.16 31.84 -18.69
CA THR A 265 17.12 32.26 -19.73
C THR A 265 16.82 31.52 -21.04
N PRO A 266 16.54 32.23 -22.15
CA PRO A 266 16.41 31.64 -23.48
C PRO A 266 17.70 30.96 -23.94
N SER A 267 17.59 30.00 -24.86
CA SER A 267 18.77 29.44 -25.53
C SER A 267 19.51 30.53 -26.31
N GLY A 268 20.85 30.47 -26.36
CA GLY A 268 21.67 31.53 -26.97
C GLY A 268 21.33 31.85 -28.43
N TRP A 269 20.87 30.86 -29.21
CA TRP A 269 20.43 31.10 -30.59
C TRP A 269 19.12 31.91 -30.71
N ALA A 270 18.29 31.90 -29.66
CA ALA A 270 16.99 32.56 -29.62
C ALA A 270 16.98 33.82 -28.74
N ALA A 271 18.10 34.17 -28.10
CA ALA A 271 18.17 35.22 -27.09
C ALA A 271 17.79 36.61 -27.64
N ASP A 272 18.29 36.98 -28.80
CA ASP A 272 18.00 38.28 -29.43
C ASP A 272 16.53 38.34 -29.87
N ALA A 273 16.01 37.26 -30.47
CA ALA A 273 14.62 37.17 -30.89
C ALA A 273 13.65 37.17 -29.69
N TRP A 274 14.02 36.52 -28.59
CA TRP A 274 13.24 36.51 -27.35
C TRP A 274 13.17 37.89 -26.71
N THR A 275 14.29 38.60 -26.64
CA THR A 275 14.35 39.98 -26.14
C THR A 275 13.45 40.88 -26.99
N ALA A 276 13.58 40.83 -28.31
CA ALA A 276 12.77 41.63 -29.21
C ALA A 276 11.26 41.33 -29.10
N ALA A 277 10.87 40.06 -28.97
CA ALA A 277 9.48 39.66 -28.80
C ALA A 277 8.91 40.10 -27.43
N THR A 278 9.73 40.10 -26.38
CA THR A 278 9.34 40.58 -25.04
C THR A 278 9.18 42.10 -25.04
N ASP A 279 10.13 42.84 -25.62
CA ASP A 279 10.10 44.30 -25.71
C ASP A 279 8.92 44.80 -26.56
N ALA A 280 8.56 44.06 -27.60
CA ALA A 280 7.38 44.33 -28.42
C ALA A 280 6.05 43.94 -27.74
N GLY A 281 6.09 43.37 -26.53
CA GLY A 281 4.91 42.92 -25.77
C GLY A 281 4.22 41.68 -26.35
N VAL A 282 4.89 40.96 -27.24
CA VAL A 282 4.37 39.73 -27.88
C VAL A 282 4.45 38.55 -26.92
N LEU A 283 5.49 38.52 -26.08
CA LEU A 283 5.71 37.53 -25.03
C LEU A 283 5.82 38.24 -23.67
N ASP A 284 5.44 37.55 -22.59
CA ASP A 284 5.47 38.10 -21.23
C ASP A 284 6.84 38.00 -20.54
N GLY A 285 7.84 37.44 -21.24
CA GLY A 285 9.20 37.29 -20.75
C GLY A 285 9.44 36.06 -19.86
N THR A 286 8.43 35.21 -19.64
CA THR A 286 8.56 34.00 -18.81
C THR A 286 8.60 32.72 -19.63
N ASN A 287 9.20 31.66 -19.06
CA ASN A 287 9.18 30.29 -19.59
C ASN A 287 9.59 30.15 -21.08
N PRO A 288 10.83 30.54 -21.46
CA PRO A 288 11.31 30.46 -22.85
C PRO A 288 11.43 29.05 -23.43
N HIS A 289 11.27 28.02 -22.58
CA HIS A 289 11.28 26.62 -22.98
C HIS A 289 9.88 25.99 -22.95
N GLY A 290 8.83 26.79 -22.73
CA GLY A 290 7.45 26.33 -22.73
C GLY A 290 7.01 25.80 -24.09
N ILE A 291 6.21 24.73 -24.08
CA ILE A 291 5.62 24.17 -25.29
C ILE A 291 4.46 25.07 -25.74
N VAL A 292 4.53 25.58 -26.97
CA VAL A 292 3.44 26.32 -27.63
C VAL A 292 2.68 25.36 -28.55
N THR A 293 1.36 25.26 -28.40
CA THR A 293 0.54 24.45 -29.32
C THR A 293 0.41 25.14 -30.68
N ARG A 294 0.07 24.39 -31.73
CA ARG A 294 -0.11 24.96 -33.08
C ARG A 294 -1.25 25.99 -33.13
N GLU A 295 -2.30 25.80 -32.32
CA GLU A 295 -3.41 26.75 -32.18
C GLU A 295 -2.95 28.05 -31.53
N MET A 296 -2.16 27.96 -30.45
CA MET A 296 -1.57 29.13 -29.79
C MET A 296 -0.64 29.89 -30.75
N LEU A 297 0.20 29.17 -31.51
CA LEU A 297 1.07 29.80 -32.52
C LEU A 297 0.27 30.50 -33.63
N ALA A 298 -0.81 29.89 -34.11
CA ALA A 298 -1.68 30.50 -35.12
C ALA A 298 -2.35 31.78 -34.59
N GLN A 299 -2.80 31.78 -33.34
CA GLN A 299 -3.38 32.97 -32.71
C GLN A 299 -2.35 34.10 -32.54
N VAL A 300 -1.11 33.78 -32.17
CA VAL A 300 -0.02 34.76 -32.09
C VAL A 300 0.27 35.35 -33.48
N ALA A 301 0.37 34.51 -34.52
CA ALA A 301 0.61 34.98 -35.88
C ALA A 301 -0.54 35.87 -36.41
N PHE A 302 -1.79 35.55 -36.08
CA PHE A 302 -2.96 36.39 -36.38
C PHE A 302 -2.90 37.74 -35.65
N ALA A 303 -2.60 37.75 -34.35
CA ALA A 303 -2.51 38.97 -33.54
C ALA A 303 -1.39 39.91 -34.01
N LEU A 304 -0.31 39.35 -34.56
CA LEU A 304 0.80 40.10 -35.16
C LEU A 304 0.51 40.58 -36.59
N GLY A 305 -0.67 40.28 -37.15
CA GLY A 305 -1.02 40.64 -38.52
C GLY A 305 -0.21 39.89 -39.59
N LEU A 306 0.38 38.74 -39.24
CA LEU A 306 1.12 37.88 -40.16
C LEU A 306 0.22 36.94 -40.96
N LEU A 307 -1.08 36.89 -40.61
CA LEU A 307 -2.10 36.11 -41.27
C LEU A 307 -3.23 37.05 -41.69
N ASP A 308 -3.54 37.10 -42.98
CA ASP A 308 -4.71 37.81 -43.47
C ASP A 308 -5.98 37.02 -43.19
N VAL A 309 -7.01 37.72 -42.73
CA VAL A 309 -8.35 37.15 -42.63
C VAL A 309 -8.95 37.20 -44.02
N VAL A 310 -8.89 36.08 -44.74
CA VAL A 310 -9.71 35.94 -45.94
C VAL A 310 -11.16 35.77 -45.46
N GLN A 311 -11.92 36.86 -45.44
CA GLN A 311 -13.38 36.78 -45.42
C GLN A 311 -13.82 36.09 -46.72
N VAL A 312 -14.09 34.79 -46.63
CA VAL A 312 -14.83 34.08 -47.67
C VAL A 312 -16.30 34.22 -47.31
N ASP A 313 -16.96 35.27 -47.81
CA ASP A 313 -18.41 35.28 -47.91
C ASP A 313 -18.80 34.18 -48.91
N GLY A 314 -19.21 33.03 -48.36
CA GLY A 314 -19.99 32.02 -49.07
C GLY A 314 -19.30 31.32 -50.25
N GLY A 315 -18.45 30.33 -49.95
CA GLY A 315 -18.24 29.16 -50.82
C GLY A 315 -17.14 29.29 -51.88
N THR A 316 -16.33 28.21 -51.95
CA THR A 316 -15.22 27.90 -52.88
C THR A 316 -13.95 28.75 -52.78
N MET A 317 -12.84 28.08 -52.43
CA MET A 317 -11.49 28.66 -52.38
C MET A 317 -10.83 28.58 -53.75
N GLU A 318 -10.36 29.71 -54.28
CA GLU A 318 -9.26 29.74 -55.24
C GLU A 318 -8.08 30.56 -54.70
N SER A 319 -6.89 30.02 -54.88
CA SER A 319 -5.63 30.60 -54.45
C SER A 319 -5.15 31.66 -55.44
N HIS A 320 -4.68 32.80 -54.94
CA HIS A 320 -3.75 33.64 -55.70
C HIS A 320 -2.51 33.97 -54.89
N LYS A 321 -1.40 33.32 -55.25
CA LYS A 321 -0.08 33.95 -55.17
C LYS A 321 -0.12 35.19 -56.05
N SER A 322 0.28 36.34 -55.51
CA SER A 322 0.80 37.43 -56.31
C SER A 322 2.12 37.90 -55.70
N THR A 323 3.17 37.69 -56.48
CA THR A 323 4.51 38.26 -56.41
C THR A 323 4.47 39.78 -56.28
N GLU A 324 5.23 40.36 -55.34
CA GLU A 324 6.50 41.10 -55.56
C GLU A 324 7.25 41.25 -54.22
#